data_AF-A0A519VPM6-F1
#
_entry.id   AF-A0A519VPM6-F1
#
_cell.length_a   1.000
_cell.length_b   1.000
_cell.length_c   1.000
_cell.angle_alpha   90.00
_cell.angle_beta   90.00
_cell.angle_gamma   90.00
#
_symmetry.space_group_name_H-M   'P 1'
#
loop_
_entity.id
_entity.type
_entity.pdbx_description
1 polymer ?
#
loop_
_entity_poly.entity_id
_entity_poly.type
_entity_poly.pdbx_seq_one_letter_code
_entity_poly.pdbx_strand_id
1 'polypeptide(L)'
;GKSPEELKFAGADGFIKFALGENVKQSNFGTGARFPVTRMGVEQTFVDEFTRAKEYEKAMKVKGNSVRRDLELDAIVEILNNKRFITCHSYVQSEINMLIHVADSLGFKINTFTHILEGYKVADKMKAHGIAGSTFSDWWAYKNEVAEAIPYNGKIMHNVGVTTAFNSDDAEMARHLNQEAGKSVLYGNVPEEDALKFVTLNPARILHIDDKVGSLKPGKDADVVIWTANPLSIYAKAEKTFVDGVAYWDIEKDAQVIKAQQAEKARLIQKMLESKSKGGKMQRPMGDAPRLYNCETLENYSAELTEKEHAH
;
A
#
# COMPACT_ATOMS: atom_id res chain seq x y z
N GLY A 1 -10.47 19.56 -6.01
CA GLY A 1 -9.52 18.62 -5.39
C GLY A 1 -8.10 19.08 -5.72
N LYS A 2 -7.12 18.65 -4.93
CA LYS A 2 -5.69 18.83 -5.22
C LYS A 2 -5.26 17.89 -6.37
N SER A 3 -4.27 18.28 -7.16
CA SER A 3 -3.62 17.41 -8.14
C SER A 3 -2.77 16.32 -7.46
N PRO A 4 -2.41 15.22 -8.15
CA PRO A 4 -1.58 14.16 -7.56
C PRO A 4 -0.24 14.66 -6.99
N GLU A 5 0.38 15.66 -7.60
CA GLU A 5 1.62 16.25 -7.07
C GLU A 5 1.39 17.08 -5.80
N GLU A 6 0.27 17.80 -5.73
CA GLU A 6 -0.13 18.55 -4.53
C GLU A 6 -0.59 17.65 -3.36
N LEU A 7 -0.81 16.36 -3.61
CA LEU A 7 -1.09 15.37 -2.57
C LEU A 7 0.18 14.78 -1.94
N LYS A 8 1.36 15.03 -2.52
CA LYS A 8 2.62 14.56 -1.93
C LYS A 8 3.03 15.44 -0.77
N PHE A 9 3.52 14.82 0.29
CA PHE A 9 4.19 15.55 1.36
C PHE A 9 5.47 16.19 0.82
N ALA A 10 5.57 17.51 0.93
CA ALA A 10 6.77 18.23 0.51
C ALA A 10 8.00 17.72 1.27
N GLY A 11 9.05 17.38 0.53
CA GLY A 11 10.30 16.84 1.07
C GLY A 11 10.23 15.40 1.58
N ALA A 12 9.15 14.67 1.31
CA ALA A 12 9.06 13.26 1.70
C ALA A 12 10.09 12.40 0.97
N ASP A 13 10.55 11.38 1.66
CA ASP A 13 11.50 10.43 1.13
C ASP A 13 10.94 9.61 -0.04
N GLY A 14 11.82 9.23 -0.96
CA GLY A 14 11.47 8.33 -2.05
C GLY A 14 11.40 6.89 -1.57
N PHE A 15 10.35 6.16 -1.95
CA PHE A 15 10.22 4.73 -1.68
C PHE A 15 10.26 3.91 -2.96
N ILE A 16 10.58 2.62 -2.85
CA ILE A 16 10.53 1.67 -3.96
C ILE A 16 10.01 0.32 -3.51
N LYS A 17 9.09 -0.23 -4.31
CA LYS A 17 8.49 -1.53 -4.06
C LYS A 17 9.39 -2.64 -4.58
N PHE A 18 9.85 -3.50 -3.67
CA PHE A 18 10.42 -4.81 -4.00
C PHE A 18 9.35 -5.88 -3.73
N ALA A 19 9.56 -7.07 -4.29
CA ALA A 19 8.70 -8.21 -4.03
C ALA A 19 9.51 -9.51 -3.98
N LEU A 20 9.06 -10.41 -3.10
CA LEU A 20 9.53 -11.78 -2.93
C LEU A 20 8.33 -12.72 -3.16
N GLY A 21 8.52 -14.03 -2.99
CA GLY A 21 7.42 -14.99 -2.93
C GLY A 21 7.04 -15.64 -4.25
N GLU A 22 5.87 -16.27 -4.24
CA GLU A 22 5.33 -17.03 -5.37
C GLU A 22 4.98 -16.13 -6.57
N ASN A 23 4.66 -14.86 -6.33
CA ASN A 23 4.25 -13.91 -7.37
C ASN A 23 5.42 -13.57 -8.31
N VAL A 24 6.61 -13.24 -7.77
CA VAL A 24 7.75 -12.81 -8.60
C VAL A 24 8.36 -13.93 -9.42
N LYS A 25 8.24 -15.19 -8.96
CA LYS A 25 8.64 -16.36 -9.75
C LYS A 25 7.56 -16.84 -10.73
N GLN A 26 6.50 -16.04 -10.91
CA GLN A 26 5.42 -16.25 -11.87
C GLN A 26 4.70 -17.60 -11.70
N SER A 27 4.52 -18.07 -10.45
CA SER A 27 3.93 -19.39 -10.18
C SER A 27 2.52 -19.58 -10.77
N ASN A 28 1.82 -18.46 -11.04
CA ASN A 28 0.46 -18.43 -11.56
C ASN A 28 0.39 -18.19 -13.08
N PHE A 29 1.53 -17.98 -13.75
CA PHE A 29 1.59 -17.62 -15.17
C PHE A 29 2.40 -18.68 -15.93
N GLY A 30 1.87 -19.18 -17.05
CA GLY A 30 2.46 -20.28 -17.83
C GLY A 30 3.89 -20.02 -18.33
N THR A 31 4.56 -21.08 -18.78
CA THR A 31 6.02 -21.28 -18.95
C THR A 31 6.77 -20.38 -19.96
N GLY A 32 6.32 -19.16 -20.26
CA GLY A 32 7.05 -18.16 -21.08
C GLY A 32 8.22 -17.51 -20.33
N ALA A 33 9.03 -18.33 -19.64
CA ALA A 33 9.93 -17.99 -18.54
C ALA A 33 10.87 -16.80 -18.80
N ARG A 34 10.48 -15.60 -18.33
CA ARG A 34 11.42 -14.51 -18.05
C ARG A 34 12.02 -14.76 -16.67
N PHE A 35 13.36 -14.69 -16.57
CA PHE A 35 14.04 -14.77 -15.29
C PHE A 35 13.54 -13.64 -14.34
N PRO A 36 13.28 -13.90 -13.05
CA PRO A 36 13.48 -15.17 -12.33
C PRO A 36 12.24 -16.10 -12.30
N VAL A 37 12.47 -17.42 -12.34
CA VAL A 37 11.43 -18.46 -12.19
C VAL A 37 11.61 -19.36 -10.95
N THR A 38 12.59 -19.04 -10.12
CA THR A 38 12.87 -19.74 -8.85
C THR A 38 13.22 -18.72 -7.76
N ARG A 39 13.10 -19.11 -6.49
CA ARG A 39 13.53 -18.27 -5.35
C ARG A 39 15.03 -17.94 -5.39
N MET A 40 15.86 -18.88 -5.86
CA MET A 40 17.29 -18.63 -6.08
C MET A 40 17.52 -17.60 -7.18
N GLY A 41 16.70 -17.60 -8.24
CA GLY A 41 16.76 -16.57 -9.28
C GLY A 41 16.35 -15.19 -8.75
N VAL A 42 15.40 -15.12 -7.82
CA VAL A 42 15.01 -13.87 -7.16
C VAL A 42 16.19 -13.30 -6.36
N GLU A 43 16.86 -14.13 -5.55
CA GLU A 43 18.09 -13.75 -4.85
C GLU A 43 19.16 -13.23 -5.82
N GLN A 44 19.44 -13.99 -6.89
CA GLN A 44 20.43 -13.62 -7.89
C GLN A 44 20.07 -12.31 -8.61
N THR A 45 18.78 -12.03 -8.83
CA THR A 45 18.32 -10.75 -9.41
C THR A 45 18.76 -9.57 -8.53
N PHE A 46 18.61 -9.68 -7.21
CA PHE A 46 19.09 -8.62 -6.31
C PHE A 46 20.62 -8.53 -6.33
N VAL A 47 21.32 -9.66 -6.31
CA VAL A 47 22.79 -9.69 -6.34
C VAL A 47 23.33 -9.03 -7.60
N ASP A 48 22.78 -9.37 -8.77
CA ASP A 48 23.22 -8.82 -10.05
C ASP A 48 22.97 -7.32 -10.12
N GLU A 49 21.75 -6.86 -9.83
CA GLU A 49 21.38 -5.46 -9.99
C GLU A 49 22.10 -4.54 -9.02
N PHE A 50 22.28 -4.95 -7.75
CA PHE A 50 23.04 -4.16 -6.79
C PHE A 50 24.55 -4.18 -7.06
N THR A 51 25.09 -5.28 -7.62
CA THR A 51 26.49 -5.33 -8.06
C THR A 51 26.71 -4.38 -9.24
N ARG A 52 25.83 -4.43 -10.25
CA ARG A 52 25.84 -3.50 -11.39
C ARG A 52 25.74 -2.04 -10.94
N ALA A 53 24.87 -1.74 -9.97
CA ALA A 53 24.71 -0.40 -9.43
C ALA A 53 25.98 0.11 -8.73
N LYS A 54 26.68 -0.74 -7.95
CA LYS A 54 27.98 -0.38 -7.34
C LYS A 54 29.05 -0.09 -8.39
N GLU A 55 29.13 -0.91 -9.43
CA GLU A 55 30.08 -0.71 -10.53
C GLU A 55 29.76 0.56 -11.32
N TYR A 56 28.47 0.81 -11.58
CA TYR A 56 27.97 2.02 -12.22
C TYR A 56 28.31 3.27 -11.39
N GLU A 57 28.07 3.25 -10.08
CA GLU A 57 28.43 4.36 -9.20
C GLU A 57 29.94 4.62 -9.18
N LYS A 58 30.75 3.56 -9.11
CA LYS A 58 32.21 3.67 -9.20
C LYS A 58 32.66 4.26 -10.53
N ALA A 59 32.04 3.83 -11.63
CA ALA A 59 32.33 4.37 -12.96
C ALA A 59 31.98 5.86 -13.04
N MET A 60 30.81 6.27 -12.52
CA MET A 60 30.41 7.69 -12.48
C MET A 60 31.40 8.54 -11.69
N LYS A 61 31.93 8.04 -10.57
CA LYS A 61 32.94 8.74 -9.76
C LYS A 61 34.28 8.95 -10.50
N VAL A 62 34.66 8.03 -11.39
CA VAL A 62 35.94 8.09 -12.12
C VAL A 62 35.83 8.83 -13.46
N LYS A 63 34.77 8.54 -14.22
CA LYS A 63 34.59 8.98 -15.60
C LYS A 63 33.60 10.14 -15.75
N GLY A 64 32.88 10.49 -14.68
CA GLY A 64 31.91 11.57 -14.67
C GLY A 64 30.86 11.43 -15.77
N ASN A 65 30.67 12.50 -16.53
CA ASN A 65 29.64 12.60 -17.58
C ASN A 65 29.88 11.69 -18.80
N SER A 66 31.00 10.97 -18.88
CA SER A 66 31.24 10.00 -19.96
C SER A 66 30.62 8.64 -19.70
N VAL A 67 30.06 8.41 -18.50
CA VAL A 67 29.25 7.22 -18.22
C VAL A 67 27.84 7.45 -18.76
N ARG A 68 27.36 6.53 -19.60
CA ARG A 68 25.98 6.58 -20.08
C ARG A 68 25.04 6.43 -18.88
N ARG A 69 24.13 7.40 -18.72
CA ARG A 69 23.11 7.37 -17.67
C ARG A 69 22.17 6.18 -17.86
N ASP A 70 21.92 5.46 -16.77
CA ASP A 70 20.97 4.35 -16.67
C ASP A 70 19.98 4.66 -15.53
N LEU A 71 18.70 4.81 -15.87
CA LEU A 71 17.67 5.23 -14.91
C LEU A 71 17.35 4.15 -13.87
N GLU A 72 17.49 2.87 -14.23
CA GLU A 72 17.28 1.76 -13.31
C GLU A 72 18.41 1.73 -12.29
N LEU A 73 19.66 1.83 -12.77
CA LEU A 73 20.82 1.87 -11.87
C LEU A 73 20.89 3.15 -11.06
N ASP A 74 20.45 4.31 -11.57
CA ASP A 74 20.32 5.54 -10.79
C ASP A 74 19.43 5.31 -9.56
N ALA A 75 18.28 4.64 -9.72
CA ALA A 75 17.37 4.35 -8.62
C ALA A 75 17.98 3.39 -7.58
N ILE A 76 18.75 2.39 -8.02
CA ILE A 76 19.44 1.46 -7.10
C ILE A 76 20.61 2.15 -6.40
N VAL A 77 21.33 3.06 -7.08
CA VAL A 77 22.36 3.90 -6.47
C VAL A 77 21.76 4.84 -5.42
N GLU A 78 20.54 5.36 -5.61
CA GLU A 78 19.82 6.08 -4.56
C GLU A 78 19.59 5.21 -3.32
N ILE A 79 19.23 3.93 -3.50
CA ILE A 79 19.05 2.98 -2.39
C ILE A 79 20.38 2.73 -1.65
N LEU A 80 21.45 2.44 -2.39
CA LEU A 80 22.80 2.25 -1.83
C LEU A 80 23.26 3.46 -1.00
N ASN A 81 22.84 4.67 -1.39
CA ASN A 81 23.17 5.92 -0.73
C ASN A 81 22.13 6.38 0.31
N ASN A 82 21.17 5.54 0.70
CA ASN A 82 20.09 5.86 1.65
C ASN A 82 19.26 7.10 1.27
N LYS A 83 19.05 7.33 -0.03
CA LYS A 83 18.16 8.37 -0.57
C LYS A 83 16.79 7.83 -0.98
N ARG A 84 16.69 6.53 -1.18
CA ARG A 84 15.46 5.81 -1.54
C ARG A 84 15.32 4.57 -0.67
N PHE A 85 14.12 4.34 -0.14
CA PHE A 85 13.87 3.34 0.90
C PHE A 85 13.06 2.17 0.37
N ILE A 86 13.49 0.94 0.69
CA ILE A 86 12.85 -0.28 0.19
C ILE A 86 11.63 -0.62 1.05
N THR A 87 10.48 -0.74 0.39
CA THR A 87 9.31 -1.45 0.91
C THR A 87 9.16 -2.76 0.18
N CYS A 88 9.31 -3.89 0.87
CA CYS A 88 9.43 -5.20 0.25
C CYS A 88 8.25 -6.10 0.57
N HIS A 89 7.48 -6.50 -0.44
CA HIS A 89 6.48 -7.54 -0.29
C HIS A 89 7.15 -8.87 0.05
N SER A 90 6.72 -9.47 1.15
CA SER A 90 7.23 -10.75 1.66
C SER A 90 6.15 -11.52 2.41
N TYR A 91 6.27 -12.84 2.47
CA TYR A 91 5.40 -13.68 3.30
C TYR A 91 6.22 -14.59 4.21
N VAL A 92 7.07 -15.44 3.62
CA VAL A 92 7.76 -16.52 4.33
C VAL A 92 9.12 -16.13 4.89
N GLN A 93 9.48 -16.70 6.04
CA GLN A 93 10.71 -16.43 6.77
C GLN A 93 11.98 -16.68 5.96
N SER A 94 11.97 -17.66 5.05
CA SER A 94 13.15 -18.04 4.27
C SER A 94 13.58 -16.92 3.32
N GLU A 95 12.61 -16.27 2.67
CA GLU A 95 12.85 -15.17 1.74
C GLU A 95 13.16 -13.87 2.48
N ILE A 96 12.55 -13.65 3.65
CA ILE A 96 12.88 -12.52 4.53
C ILE A 96 14.34 -12.62 4.99
N ASN A 97 14.77 -13.80 5.49
CA ASN A 97 16.17 -14.03 5.88
C ASN A 97 17.12 -13.86 4.70
N MET A 98 16.77 -14.40 3.52
CA MET A 98 17.58 -14.25 2.31
C MET A 98 17.80 -12.78 1.99
N LEU A 99 16.73 -11.96 1.91
CA LEU A 99 16.90 -10.56 1.54
C LEU A 99 17.69 -9.76 2.58
N ILE A 100 17.52 -10.07 3.88
CA ILE A 100 18.36 -9.49 4.94
C ILE A 100 19.84 -9.82 4.71
N HIS A 101 20.18 -11.08 4.41
CA HIS A 101 21.56 -11.48 4.15
C HIS A 101 22.14 -10.84 2.89
N VAL A 102 21.34 -10.69 1.83
CA VAL A 102 21.73 -9.97 0.61
C VAL A 102 21.97 -8.49 0.92
N ALA A 103 21.09 -7.88 1.72
CA ALA A 103 21.22 -6.49 2.17
C ALA A 103 22.52 -6.27 2.97
N ASP A 104 22.82 -7.15 3.92
CA ASP A 104 24.08 -7.12 4.69
C ASP A 104 25.31 -7.27 3.77
N SER A 105 25.26 -8.23 2.84
CA SER A 105 26.39 -8.53 1.94
C SER A 105 26.66 -7.38 0.95
N LEU A 106 25.60 -6.73 0.47
CA LEU A 106 25.70 -5.67 -0.53
C LEU A 106 25.63 -4.27 0.09
N GLY A 107 25.42 -4.14 1.39
CA GLY A 107 25.49 -2.87 2.11
C GLY A 107 24.32 -1.92 1.80
N PHE A 108 23.12 -2.45 1.59
CA PHE A 108 21.89 -1.64 1.49
C PHE A 108 20.97 -1.90 2.68
N LYS A 109 19.97 -1.04 2.88
CA LYS A 109 19.01 -1.14 3.98
C LYS A 109 17.61 -1.43 3.48
N ILE A 110 16.89 -2.24 4.23
CA ILE A 110 15.47 -2.52 4.01
C ILE A 110 14.69 -1.65 5.00
N ASN A 111 13.76 -0.84 4.52
CA ASN A 111 12.96 0.00 5.42
C ASN A 111 11.81 -0.81 6.03
N THR A 112 11.07 -1.54 5.20
CA THR A 112 9.88 -2.26 5.65
C THR A 112 9.64 -3.52 4.83
N PHE A 113 9.23 -4.57 5.51
CA PHE A 113 8.59 -5.72 4.89
C PHE A 113 7.07 -5.56 4.96
N THR A 114 6.40 -5.65 3.81
CA THR A 114 4.93 -5.59 3.69
C THR A 114 4.34 -6.98 3.57
N HIS A 115 3.09 -7.12 4.01
CA HIS A 115 2.34 -8.37 4.23
C HIS A 115 2.96 -9.23 5.36
N ILE A 116 4.22 -9.62 5.22
CA ILE A 116 5.10 -10.24 6.23
C ILE A 116 4.41 -11.21 7.19
N LEU A 117 3.63 -12.15 6.65
CA LEU A 117 2.77 -13.01 7.46
C LEU A 117 3.54 -13.97 8.38
N GLU A 118 4.81 -14.27 8.08
CA GLU A 118 5.72 -14.98 8.97
C GLU A 118 6.70 -14.06 9.73
N GLY A 119 6.40 -12.76 9.82
CA GLY A 119 7.23 -11.77 10.52
C GLY A 119 7.52 -12.14 11.98
N TYR A 120 6.56 -12.77 12.65
CA TYR A 120 6.70 -13.30 14.01
C TYR A 120 7.85 -14.30 14.20
N LYS A 121 8.28 -14.98 13.12
CA LYS A 121 9.40 -15.93 13.15
C LYS A 121 10.77 -15.26 13.03
N VAL A 122 10.80 -14.00 12.60
CA VAL A 122 12.03 -13.26 12.25
C VAL A 122 12.06 -11.85 12.87
N ALA A 123 11.17 -11.57 13.81
CA ALA A 123 11.01 -10.26 14.43
C ALA A 123 12.28 -9.77 15.15
N ASP A 124 13.04 -10.69 15.74
CA ASP A 124 14.33 -10.43 16.38
C ASP A 124 15.37 -9.90 15.38
N LYS A 125 15.46 -10.54 14.21
CA LYS A 125 16.35 -10.11 13.12
C LYS A 125 15.90 -8.77 12.57
N MET A 126 14.60 -8.59 12.31
CA MET A 126 14.06 -7.31 11.87
C MET A 126 14.41 -6.19 12.84
N LYS A 127 14.24 -6.43 14.15
CA LYS A 127 14.59 -5.47 15.20
C LYS A 127 16.08 -5.12 15.19
N ALA A 128 16.96 -6.12 15.05
CA ALA A 128 18.41 -5.92 14.99
C ALA A 128 18.83 -5.05 13.80
N HIS A 129 18.12 -5.13 12.68
CA HIS A 129 18.39 -4.32 11.48
C HIS A 129 17.57 -3.02 11.39
N GLY A 130 16.70 -2.74 12.37
CA GLY A 130 15.81 -1.58 12.34
C GLY A 130 14.73 -1.64 11.26
N ILE A 131 14.37 -2.83 10.79
CA ILE A 131 13.38 -3.06 9.74
C ILE A 131 11.97 -3.06 10.34
N ALA A 132 11.06 -2.29 9.77
CA ALA A 132 9.66 -2.27 10.17
C ALA A 132 8.85 -3.38 9.46
N GLY A 133 7.65 -3.67 9.98
CA GLY A 133 6.74 -4.67 9.42
C GLY A 133 5.33 -4.11 9.23
N SER A 134 4.78 -4.20 8.02
CA SER A 134 3.36 -3.96 7.76
C SER A 134 2.68 -5.28 7.44
N THR A 135 1.69 -5.70 8.22
CA THR A 135 1.06 -7.03 8.09
C THR A 135 -0.45 -6.97 8.03
N PHE A 136 -1.08 -8.13 7.90
CA PHE A 136 -2.51 -8.33 8.01
C PHE A 136 -2.86 -8.95 9.36
N SER A 137 -4.05 -8.65 9.85
CA SER A 137 -4.53 -9.24 11.10
C SER A 137 -5.21 -10.60 10.89
N ASP A 138 -5.83 -10.83 9.72
CA ASP A 138 -6.53 -12.09 9.40
C ASP A 138 -6.62 -12.46 7.90
N TRP A 139 -5.91 -11.76 7.01
CA TRP A 139 -5.90 -12.06 5.57
C TRP A 139 -4.81 -13.09 5.21
N TRP A 140 -5.16 -14.38 5.18
CA TRP A 140 -4.24 -15.48 4.82
C TRP A 140 -4.95 -16.77 4.35
N ALA A 141 -4.22 -17.88 4.23
CA ALA A 141 -4.69 -19.22 3.81
C ALA A 141 -5.29 -19.34 2.39
N TYR A 142 -5.03 -18.39 1.50
CA TYR A 142 -5.45 -18.45 0.09
C TYR A 142 -4.35 -19.01 -0.85
N LYS A 143 -3.11 -19.16 -0.36
CA LYS A 143 -1.95 -19.75 -1.06
C LYS A 143 -1.03 -20.45 -0.06
N ASN A 144 -0.07 -21.24 -0.54
CA ASN A 144 0.87 -21.98 0.32
C ASN A 144 1.78 -21.06 1.13
N GLU A 145 2.29 -19.97 0.54
CA GLU A 145 3.19 -19.02 1.22
C GLU A 145 2.55 -18.28 2.42
N VAL A 146 1.23 -18.36 2.54
CA VAL A 146 0.46 -17.71 3.61
C VAL A 146 -0.22 -18.73 4.54
N ALA A 147 0.16 -20.01 4.47
CA ALA A 147 -0.50 -21.08 5.21
C ALA A 147 -0.23 -21.05 6.73
N GLU A 148 0.94 -20.57 7.16
CA GLU A 148 1.34 -20.52 8.58
C GLU A 148 1.09 -19.16 9.24
N ALA A 149 0.34 -18.28 8.57
CA ALA A 149 -0.03 -17.00 9.14
C ALA A 149 -0.91 -17.16 10.39
N ILE A 150 -0.71 -16.29 11.37
CA ILE A 150 -1.45 -16.30 12.64
C ILE A 150 -1.91 -14.88 13.00
N PRO A 151 -3.05 -14.71 13.70
CA PRO A 151 -3.55 -13.39 14.08
C PRO A 151 -2.63 -12.67 15.07
N TYR A 152 -1.76 -13.42 15.74
CA TYR A 152 -0.79 -12.91 16.70
C TYR A 152 0.46 -12.29 16.04
N ASN A 153 0.60 -12.36 14.71
CA ASN A 153 1.80 -11.90 14.01
C ASN A 153 2.17 -10.46 14.37
N GLY A 154 1.20 -9.54 14.25
CA GLY A 154 1.38 -8.13 14.61
C GLY A 154 1.77 -7.93 16.07
N LYS A 155 1.10 -8.64 17.00
CA LYS A 155 1.42 -8.59 18.44
C LYS A 155 2.85 -9.05 18.72
N ILE A 156 3.27 -10.18 18.15
CA ILE A 156 4.59 -10.75 18.42
C ILE A 156 5.69 -9.80 17.93
N MET A 157 5.55 -9.28 16.70
CA MET A 157 6.49 -8.28 16.18
C MET A 157 6.53 -7.02 17.06
N HIS A 158 5.37 -6.50 17.47
CA HIS A 158 5.27 -5.36 18.36
C HIS A 158 5.96 -5.60 19.70
N ASN A 159 5.75 -6.77 20.32
CA ASN A 159 6.35 -7.14 21.61
C ASN A 159 7.89 -7.24 21.54
N VAL A 160 8.44 -7.63 20.38
CA VAL A 160 9.89 -7.63 20.13
C VAL A 160 10.43 -6.21 19.89
N GLY A 161 9.54 -5.22 19.72
CA GLY A 161 9.89 -3.82 19.52
C GLY A 161 10.10 -3.42 18.07
N VAL A 162 9.61 -4.23 17.12
CA VAL A 162 9.52 -3.85 15.71
C VAL A 162 8.46 -2.75 15.55
N THR A 163 8.72 -1.77 14.69
CA THR A 163 7.66 -0.82 14.29
C THR A 163 6.65 -1.57 13.42
N THR A 164 5.50 -1.92 13.98
CA THR A 164 4.49 -2.77 13.35
C THR A 164 3.28 -1.97 12.90
N ALA A 165 2.85 -2.12 11.65
CA ALA A 165 1.65 -1.51 11.10
C ALA A 165 0.72 -2.56 10.49
N PHE A 166 -0.54 -2.19 10.26
CA PHE A 166 -1.48 -2.98 9.46
C PHE A 166 -1.89 -2.25 8.18
N ASN A 167 -1.97 -3.01 7.09
CA ASN A 167 -2.45 -2.55 5.79
C ASN A 167 -3.61 -3.42 5.31
N SER A 168 -4.36 -2.97 4.30
CA SER A 168 -5.50 -3.73 3.75
C SER A 168 -5.19 -4.41 2.42
N ASP A 169 -4.34 -3.80 1.58
CA ASP A 169 -4.13 -4.19 0.18
C ASP A 169 -5.43 -4.23 -0.67
N ASP A 170 -6.48 -3.58 -0.17
CA ASP A 170 -7.80 -3.49 -0.79
C ASP A 170 -8.43 -2.12 -0.49
N ALA A 171 -9.03 -1.52 -1.53
CA ALA A 171 -9.54 -0.15 -1.49
C ALA A 171 -10.78 -0.01 -0.59
N GLU A 172 -11.60 -1.06 -0.47
CA GLU A 172 -12.76 -1.06 0.41
C GLU A 172 -12.31 -1.22 1.87
N MET A 173 -11.49 -2.23 2.12
CA MET A 173 -10.96 -2.55 3.44
C MET A 173 -10.03 -1.44 4.00
N ALA A 174 -9.41 -0.64 3.13
CA ALA A 174 -8.62 0.53 3.54
C ALA A 174 -9.44 1.52 4.39
N ARG A 175 -10.77 1.56 4.19
CA ARG A 175 -11.69 2.43 4.95
C ARG A 175 -12.04 1.88 6.32
N HIS A 176 -11.66 0.63 6.60
CA HIS A 176 -11.99 -0.11 7.83
C HIS A 176 -10.73 -0.55 8.59
N LEU A 177 -9.58 0.09 8.37
CA LEU A 177 -8.32 -0.23 9.06
C LEU A 177 -8.42 -0.12 10.60
N ASN A 178 -9.34 0.68 11.12
CA ASN A 178 -9.65 0.71 12.56
C ASN A 178 -10.16 -0.65 13.08
N GLN A 179 -10.89 -1.40 12.25
CA GLN A 179 -11.32 -2.77 12.57
C GLN A 179 -10.14 -3.75 12.50
N GLU A 180 -9.23 -3.58 11.54
CA GLU A 180 -7.97 -4.34 11.48
C GLU A 180 -7.14 -4.16 12.77
N ALA A 181 -7.03 -2.92 13.25
CA ALA A 181 -6.41 -2.63 14.55
C ALA A 181 -7.16 -3.33 15.70
N GLY A 182 -8.49 -3.27 15.72
CA GLY A 182 -9.33 -3.89 16.75
C GLY A 182 -9.12 -5.41 16.88
N LYS A 183 -8.83 -6.10 15.76
CA LYS A 183 -8.50 -7.54 15.78
C LYS A 183 -7.25 -7.86 16.61
N SER A 184 -6.28 -6.95 16.69
CA SER A 184 -5.10 -7.14 17.56
C SER A 184 -5.43 -7.06 19.06
N VAL A 185 -6.48 -6.32 19.43
CA VAL A 185 -7.02 -6.32 20.80
C VAL A 185 -7.70 -7.66 21.07
N LEU A 186 -8.57 -8.11 20.15
CA LEU A 186 -9.32 -9.36 20.28
C LEU A 186 -8.42 -10.59 20.41
N TYR A 187 -7.52 -10.80 19.44
CA TYR A 187 -6.67 -11.98 19.41
C TYR A 187 -5.47 -11.80 20.34
N GLY A 188 -4.84 -10.64 20.31
CA GLY A 188 -3.55 -10.41 20.94
C GLY A 188 -3.60 -9.83 22.35
N ASN A 189 -4.75 -9.35 22.82
CA ASN A 189 -4.85 -8.53 24.04
C ASN A 189 -3.85 -7.36 24.02
N VAL A 190 -3.62 -6.78 22.84
CA VAL A 190 -2.82 -5.56 22.67
C VAL A 190 -3.61 -4.40 23.30
N PRO A 191 -2.98 -3.51 24.10
CA PRO A 191 -3.65 -2.33 24.61
C PRO A 191 -4.27 -1.49 23.48
N GLU A 192 -5.48 -0.97 23.69
CA GLU A 192 -6.22 -0.24 22.65
C GLU A 192 -5.43 0.92 22.03
N GLU A 193 -4.67 1.65 22.84
CA GLU A 193 -3.82 2.74 22.36
C GLU A 193 -2.74 2.23 21.38
N ASP A 194 -2.11 1.10 21.69
CA ASP A 194 -1.08 0.50 20.84
C ASP A 194 -1.68 -0.13 19.59
N ALA A 195 -2.86 -0.74 19.69
CA ALA A 195 -3.62 -1.21 18.54
C ALA A 195 -3.91 -0.07 17.56
N LEU A 196 -4.35 1.10 18.06
CA LEU A 196 -4.63 2.26 17.21
C LEU A 196 -3.36 2.78 16.51
N LYS A 197 -2.18 2.68 17.16
CA LYS A 197 -0.89 3.05 16.55
C LYS A 197 -0.56 2.19 15.33
N PHE A 198 -1.02 0.94 15.24
CA PHE A 198 -0.79 0.07 14.08
C PHE A 198 -1.36 0.64 12.77
N VAL A 199 -2.35 1.53 12.85
CA VAL A 199 -2.99 2.13 11.67
C VAL A 199 -2.91 3.66 11.64
N THR A 200 -2.11 4.25 12.54
CA THR A 200 -1.90 5.71 12.62
C THR A 200 -0.42 6.05 12.72
N LEU A 201 0.17 6.00 13.92
CA LEU A 201 1.53 6.45 14.18
C LEU A 201 2.59 5.55 13.53
N ASN A 202 2.41 4.24 13.56
CA ASN A 202 3.41 3.31 13.02
C ASN A 202 3.53 3.37 11.49
N PRO A 203 2.43 3.42 10.70
CA PRO A 203 2.57 3.66 9.26
C PRO A 203 3.15 5.04 8.96
N ALA A 204 2.85 6.08 9.74
CA ALA A 204 3.49 7.40 9.57
C ALA A 204 5.01 7.32 9.80
N ARG A 205 5.47 6.56 10.80
CA ARG A 205 6.89 6.31 11.06
C ARG A 205 7.56 5.50 9.96
N ILE A 206 6.85 4.52 9.40
CA ILE A 206 7.34 3.71 8.25
C ILE A 206 7.54 4.57 7.00
N LEU A 207 6.66 5.56 6.81
CA LEU A 207 6.67 6.49 5.68
C LEU A 207 7.51 7.76 5.92
N HIS A 208 8.18 7.86 7.07
CA HIS A 208 9.01 9.02 7.47
C HIS A 208 8.26 10.36 7.47
N ILE A 209 6.99 10.33 7.91
CA ILE A 209 6.10 11.51 8.00
C ILE A 209 5.46 11.62 9.39
N ASP A 210 6.01 10.96 10.40
CA ASP A 210 5.49 10.99 11.77
C ASP A 210 5.77 12.31 12.49
N ASP A 211 6.52 13.23 11.89
CA ASP A 211 6.57 14.64 12.32
C ASP A 211 5.30 15.41 11.91
N LYS A 212 4.61 14.96 10.85
CA LYS A 212 3.42 15.62 10.28
C LYS A 212 2.11 14.97 10.70
N VAL A 213 2.02 13.63 10.69
CA VAL A 213 0.75 12.91 10.88
C VAL A 213 0.85 11.77 11.90
N GLY A 214 -0.24 11.02 12.08
CA GLY A 214 -0.27 9.78 12.85
C GLY A 214 -0.46 9.95 14.37
N SER A 215 -0.55 11.17 14.89
CA SER A 215 -0.92 11.42 16.29
C SER A 215 -1.50 12.81 16.50
N LEU A 216 -2.36 12.98 17.50
CA LEU A 216 -2.88 14.30 17.90
C LEU A 216 -1.89 15.02 18.82
N LYS A 217 -1.00 15.83 18.24
CA LYS A 217 -0.03 16.66 18.97
C LYS A 217 0.10 18.04 18.32
N PRO A 218 0.40 19.11 19.10
CA PRO A 218 0.69 20.42 18.53
C PRO A 218 1.81 20.36 17.48
N GLY A 219 1.64 21.09 16.37
CA GLY A 219 2.59 21.17 15.27
C GLY A 219 2.38 20.13 14.16
N LYS A 220 1.46 19.18 14.34
CA LYS A 220 1.07 18.19 13.33
C LYS A 220 -0.10 18.67 12.47
N ASP A 221 -0.25 18.06 11.30
CA ASP A 221 -1.36 18.29 10.39
C ASP A 221 -2.68 17.90 11.06
N ALA A 222 -3.72 18.69 10.80
CA ALA A 222 -5.04 18.52 11.41
C ALA A 222 -5.87 17.44 10.68
N ASP A 223 -5.29 16.24 10.62
CA ASP A 223 -5.89 15.03 10.07
C ASP A 223 -6.63 14.28 11.19
N VAL A 224 -7.94 14.48 11.27
CA VAL A 224 -8.75 14.08 12.43
C VAL A 224 -10.03 13.39 11.97
N VAL A 225 -10.40 12.32 12.67
CA VAL A 225 -11.71 11.67 12.51
C VAL A 225 -12.48 11.79 13.81
N ILE A 226 -13.72 12.26 13.70
CA ILE A 226 -14.70 12.25 14.79
C ILE A 226 -15.52 10.97 14.64
N TRP A 227 -15.54 10.18 15.70
CA TRP A 227 -16.22 8.88 15.73
C TRP A 227 -17.44 8.91 16.65
N THR A 228 -18.49 8.18 16.27
CA THR A 228 -19.70 8.00 17.10
C THR A 228 -19.43 7.26 18.41
N ALA A 229 -18.33 6.49 18.48
CA ALA A 229 -17.95 5.61 19.58
C ALA A 229 -16.43 5.34 19.55
N ASN A 230 -15.94 4.44 20.40
CA ASN A 230 -14.53 4.00 20.33
C ASN A 230 -14.21 3.48 18.92
N PRO A 231 -13.18 4.02 18.23
CA PRO A 231 -12.86 3.67 16.85
C PRO A 231 -12.52 2.19 16.64
N LEU A 232 -12.11 1.45 17.66
CA LEU A 232 -11.83 0.01 17.55
C LEU A 232 -13.10 -0.85 17.58
N SER A 233 -14.27 -0.26 17.83
CA SER A 233 -15.56 -0.95 17.80
C SER A 233 -16.08 -1.09 16.37
N ILE A 234 -16.63 -2.27 16.04
CA ILE A 234 -17.35 -2.51 14.78
C ILE A 234 -18.62 -1.66 14.61
N TYR A 235 -19.13 -1.08 15.70
CA TYR A 235 -20.31 -0.21 15.67
C TYR A 235 -19.94 1.27 15.47
N ALA A 236 -18.65 1.62 15.54
CA ALA A 236 -18.20 2.99 15.37
C ALA A 236 -18.32 3.42 13.90
N LYS A 237 -18.83 4.64 13.70
CA LYS A 237 -18.91 5.27 12.39
C LYS A 237 -18.13 6.57 12.41
N ALA A 238 -17.45 6.88 11.31
CA ALA A 238 -16.84 8.18 11.11
C ALA A 238 -17.95 9.21 10.87
N GLU A 239 -18.20 10.07 11.86
CA GLU A 239 -19.17 11.16 11.76
C GLU A 239 -18.64 12.27 10.87
N LYS A 240 -17.37 12.65 11.07
CA LYS A 240 -16.69 13.71 10.32
C LYS A 240 -15.23 13.34 10.11
N THR A 241 -14.69 13.68 8.94
CA THR A 241 -13.24 13.58 8.68
C THR A 241 -12.69 14.93 8.24
N PHE A 242 -11.52 15.23 8.76
CA PHE A 242 -10.75 16.42 8.45
C PHE A 242 -9.40 16.00 7.89
N VAL A 243 -8.97 16.64 6.81
CA VAL A 243 -7.64 16.48 6.21
C VAL A 243 -7.06 17.88 6.02
N ASP A 244 -5.85 18.12 6.52
CA ASP A 244 -5.25 19.46 6.59
C ASP A 244 -6.17 20.50 7.29
N GLY A 245 -7.01 20.05 8.24
CA GLY A 245 -8.00 20.90 8.92
C GLY A 245 -9.24 21.25 8.10
N VAL A 246 -9.35 20.76 6.86
CA VAL A 246 -10.53 20.94 6.00
C VAL A 246 -11.48 19.77 6.19
N ALA A 247 -12.78 20.02 6.36
CA ALA A 247 -13.80 18.97 6.45
C ALA A 247 -14.02 18.31 5.06
N TYR A 248 -13.64 17.04 4.93
CA TYR A 248 -13.82 16.24 3.70
C TYR A 248 -15.07 15.37 3.76
N TRP A 249 -15.44 14.88 4.93
CA TRP A 249 -16.61 14.05 5.16
C TRP A 249 -17.44 14.59 6.33
N ASP A 250 -18.77 14.56 6.17
CA ASP A 250 -19.72 14.86 7.22
C ASP A 250 -21.01 14.05 6.95
N ILE A 251 -21.39 13.21 7.91
CA ILE A 251 -22.55 12.31 7.80
C ILE A 251 -23.88 13.06 7.62
N GLU A 252 -24.04 14.25 8.19
CA GLU A 252 -25.25 15.05 8.06
C GLU A 252 -25.35 15.68 6.67
N LYS A 253 -24.21 16.15 6.15
CA LYS A 253 -24.11 16.71 4.80
C LYS A 253 -24.36 15.63 3.74
N ASP A 254 -23.82 14.44 3.94
CA ASP A 254 -24.05 13.29 3.04
C ASP A 254 -25.53 12.90 2.99
N ALA A 255 -26.21 12.84 4.15
CA ALA A 255 -27.65 12.56 4.21
C ALA A 255 -28.48 13.58 3.40
N GLN A 256 -28.09 14.86 3.42
CA GLN A 256 -28.73 15.91 2.62
C GLN A 256 -28.45 15.72 1.11
N VAL A 257 -27.22 15.37 0.75
CA VAL A 257 -26.82 15.09 -0.64
C VAL A 257 -27.59 13.89 -1.19
N ILE A 258 -27.68 12.78 -0.44
CA ILE A 258 -28.44 11.60 -0.82
C ILE A 258 -29.90 11.96 -1.06
N LYS A 259 -30.52 12.73 -0.16
CA LYS A 259 -31.91 13.18 -0.31
C LYS A 259 -32.10 14.01 -1.59
N ALA A 260 -31.18 14.94 -1.87
CA ALA A 260 -31.22 15.76 -3.08
C ALA A 260 -31.03 14.92 -4.36
N GLN A 261 -30.09 13.98 -4.35
CA GLN A 261 -29.85 13.06 -5.48
C GLN A 261 -31.05 12.16 -5.74
N GLN A 262 -31.72 11.65 -4.70
CA GLN A 262 -32.95 10.86 -4.84
C GLN A 262 -34.08 11.68 -5.46
N ALA A 263 -34.27 12.92 -5.01
CA ALA A 263 -35.27 13.83 -5.59
C ALA A 263 -34.96 14.15 -7.07
N GLU A 264 -33.70 14.41 -7.39
CA GLU A 264 -33.26 14.67 -8.76
C GLU A 264 -33.40 13.44 -9.66
N LYS A 265 -33.02 12.25 -9.17
CA LYS A 265 -33.22 10.98 -9.87
C LYS A 265 -34.70 10.75 -10.18
N ALA A 266 -35.59 10.98 -9.21
CA ALA A 266 -37.03 10.87 -9.42
C ALA A 266 -37.52 11.85 -10.48
N ARG A 267 -37.04 13.11 -10.45
CA ARG A 267 -37.36 14.14 -11.44
C ARG A 267 -36.90 13.76 -12.86
N LEU A 268 -35.70 13.18 -13.00
CA LEU A 268 -35.16 12.72 -14.28
C LEU A 268 -35.94 11.51 -14.82
N ILE A 269 -36.28 10.55 -13.95
CA ILE A 269 -37.13 9.41 -14.31
C ILE A 269 -38.48 9.91 -14.84
N GLN A 270 -39.10 10.86 -14.15
CA GLN A 270 -40.37 11.44 -14.58
C GLN A 270 -40.26 12.12 -15.96
N LYS A 271 -39.22 12.92 -16.19
CA LYS A 271 -38.96 13.52 -17.51
C LYS A 271 -38.72 12.48 -18.61
N MET A 272 -38.03 11.38 -18.31
CA MET A 272 -37.83 10.29 -19.27
C MET A 272 -39.14 9.58 -19.62
N LEU A 273 -40.01 9.34 -18.63
CA LEU A 273 -41.34 8.76 -18.83
C LEU A 273 -42.23 9.67 -19.69
N GLU A 274 -42.21 10.99 -19.44
CA GLU A 274 -42.93 11.97 -20.24
C GLU A 274 -42.38 12.11 -21.67
N SER A 275 -41.06 12.06 -21.84
CA SER A 275 -40.44 12.05 -23.17
C SER A 275 -40.83 10.78 -23.94
N LYS A 276 -40.89 9.63 -23.27
CA LYS A 276 -41.32 8.35 -23.86
C LYS A 276 -42.79 8.42 -24.28
N SER A 277 -43.69 8.97 -23.44
CA SER A 277 -45.11 9.10 -23.79
C SER A 277 -45.36 10.05 -24.96
N LYS A 278 -44.47 11.02 -25.18
CA LYS A 278 -44.46 11.92 -26.34
C LYS A 278 -43.73 11.37 -27.59
N GLY A 279 -43.32 10.09 -27.59
CA GLY A 279 -42.70 9.42 -28.74
C GLY A 279 -41.19 9.65 -28.90
N GLY A 280 -40.49 10.09 -27.86
CA GLY A 280 -39.04 10.26 -27.88
C GLY A 280 -38.27 8.94 -28.05
N LYS A 281 -37.07 9.02 -28.67
CA LYS A 281 -36.17 7.86 -28.85
C LYS A 281 -35.65 7.36 -27.49
N MET A 282 -35.63 6.04 -27.29
CA MET A 282 -35.06 5.42 -26.10
C MET A 282 -33.61 4.97 -26.35
N GLN A 283 -32.76 5.11 -25.35
CA GLN A 283 -31.40 4.58 -25.34
C GLN A 283 -31.26 3.53 -24.23
N ARG A 284 -30.48 2.49 -24.49
CA ARG A 284 -30.16 1.46 -23.49
C ARG A 284 -29.18 2.04 -22.47
N PRO A 285 -29.37 1.81 -21.16
CA PRO A 285 -28.39 2.25 -20.17
C PRO A 285 -27.05 1.58 -20.45
N MET A 286 -26.01 2.38 -20.66
CA MET A 286 -24.62 1.95 -20.60
C MET A 286 -24.08 2.37 -19.24
N GLY A 287 -23.54 1.42 -18.49
CA GLY A 287 -22.81 1.70 -17.25
C GLY A 287 -21.35 1.39 -17.48
N ASP A 288 -20.48 2.34 -17.15
CA ASP A 288 -19.06 2.04 -17.03
C ASP A 288 -18.82 1.43 -15.64
N ALA A 289 -18.32 0.18 -15.61
CA ALA A 289 -17.89 -0.42 -14.37
C ALA A 289 -16.62 0.32 -13.88
N PRO A 290 -16.55 0.72 -12.60
CA PRO A 290 -15.31 1.27 -12.04
C PRO A 290 -14.18 0.26 -12.23
N ARG A 291 -13.12 0.64 -12.95
CA ARG A 291 -11.89 -0.19 -13.04
C ARG A 291 -11.06 0.05 -11.76
N LEU A 292 -10.84 -1.01 -10.99
CA LEU A 292 -9.92 -1.00 -9.85
C LEU A 292 -8.55 -1.49 -10.34
N TYR A 293 -7.54 -0.64 -10.19
CA TYR A 293 -6.14 -1.00 -10.43
C TYR A 293 -5.54 -1.56 -9.15
N ASN A 294 -4.86 -2.71 -9.25
CA ASN A 294 -4.16 -3.37 -8.15
C ASN A 294 -2.79 -3.87 -8.62
N CYS A 295 -1.98 -4.40 -7.70
CA CYS A 295 -0.61 -4.86 -7.98
C CYS A 295 -0.50 -5.93 -9.08
N GLU A 296 -1.60 -6.61 -9.42
CA GLU A 296 -1.67 -7.66 -10.44
C GLU A 296 -2.32 -7.18 -11.76
N THR A 297 -2.66 -5.88 -11.86
CA THR A 297 -3.29 -5.31 -13.05
C THR A 297 -2.24 -5.15 -14.15
N LEU A 298 -2.32 -6.01 -15.17
CA LEU A 298 -1.48 -5.94 -16.37
C LEU A 298 -2.09 -4.94 -17.37
N GLU A 299 -1.41 -3.82 -17.60
CA GLU A 299 -1.76 -2.91 -18.69
C GLU A 299 -1.34 -3.53 -20.03
N ASN A 300 -2.32 -3.93 -20.85
CA ASN A 300 -2.09 -4.06 -22.28
C ASN A 300 -2.11 -2.65 -22.88
N TYR A 301 -0.92 -2.05 -23.03
CA TYR A 301 -0.70 -0.76 -23.69
C TYR A 301 -1.34 -0.65 -25.09
N SER A 302 -1.67 -1.78 -25.72
CA SER A 302 -2.36 -1.85 -27.02
C SER A 302 -3.88 -1.66 -26.96
N ALA A 303 -4.51 -1.86 -25.79
CA ALA A 303 -5.97 -1.76 -25.64
C ALA A 303 -6.47 -0.32 -25.49
N GLU A 304 -5.63 0.60 -25.01
CA GLU A 304 -5.99 2.02 -24.87
C GLU A 304 -6.04 2.76 -26.22
N LEU A 305 -5.36 2.23 -27.25
CA LEU A 305 -5.39 2.81 -28.60
C LEU A 305 -6.65 2.39 -29.37
N THR A 306 -7.15 1.17 -29.15
CA THR A 306 -8.35 0.67 -29.84
C THR A 306 -9.66 1.18 -29.24
N GLU A 307 -9.73 1.50 -27.94
CA GLU A 307 -10.93 2.11 -27.34
C GLU A 307 -11.17 3.56 -27.82
N LYS A 308 -10.12 4.28 -28.26
CA LYS A 308 -10.28 5.61 -28.89
C LYS A 308 -10.70 5.56 -30.36
N GLU A 309 -10.48 4.46 -31.07
CA GLU A 309 -10.88 4.31 -32.48
C GLU A 309 -12.35 3.91 -32.66
N HIS A 310 -13.03 3.46 -31.60
CA HIS A 310 -14.46 3.08 -31.64
C HIS A 310 -15.42 4.17 -31.11
N ALA A 311 -14.91 5.38 -30.82
CA ALA A 311 -15.70 6.51 -30.32
C ALA A 311 -15.94 7.62 -31.38
N HIS A 312 -15.96 7.27 -32.67
CA HIS A 312 -16.37 8.16 -33.78
C HIS A 312 -17.59 7.61 -34.52
#